data_AF-A0A7S0SQ22-F1
#
_entry.id   AF-A0A7S0SQ22-F1
#
_cell.length_a   1.000
_cell.length_b   1.000
_cell.length_c   1.000
_cell.angle_alpha   90.00
_cell.angle_beta   90.00
_cell.angle_gamma   90.00
#
_symmetry.space_group_name_H-M   'P 1'
#
loop_
_entity.id
_entity.type
_entity.pdbx_description
1 polymer ?
#
loop_
_entity_poly.entity_id
_entity_poly.type
_entity_poly.pdbx_seq_one_letter_code
_entity_poly.pdbx_strand_id
1 'polypeptide(L)'
;AGVNVDESITRQEKVKQAKTHRALLFGIPVEIDRLKLRKIISKISRKSRVQILRENDPLREYLRLIYPPGQIALITAEAKKDLAKLTEAIDGKTINSFLPRESEHLAERAVLFIRNESSIKLDDSARKKRCRVIIRNLSFQADELNVLTRIGTRYGPVVEIDIPKVKQTTDDTDEIKTKSRGF
;
A
#
# COMPACT_ATOMS: atom_id res chain seq x y z
N ALA A 1 -53.21 2.88 10.80
CA ALA A 1 -52.23 3.31 9.79
C ALA A 1 -50.93 3.65 10.49
N GLY A 2 -50.02 2.69 10.63
CA GLY A 2 -48.71 2.90 11.27
C GLY A 2 -47.64 3.05 10.20
N VAL A 3 -47.12 4.26 10.05
CA VAL A 3 -46.02 4.53 9.11
C VAL A 3 -44.73 4.13 9.81
N ASN A 4 -44.06 3.09 9.28
CA ASN A 4 -42.74 2.63 9.72
C ASN A 4 -41.71 3.76 9.54
N VAL A 5 -41.38 4.44 10.64
CA VAL A 5 -40.41 5.53 10.66
C VAL A 5 -38.98 5.02 10.39
N ASP A 6 -38.69 3.76 10.72
CA ASP A 6 -37.33 3.20 10.65
C ASP A 6 -36.81 2.97 9.22
N GLU A 7 -37.67 2.69 8.24
CA GLU A 7 -37.24 2.50 6.83
C GLU A 7 -36.91 3.82 6.12
N SER A 8 -37.41 4.94 6.63
CA SER A 8 -37.24 6.25 6.02
C SER A 8 -35.86 6.86 6.33
N ILE A 9 -35.30 6.55 7.51
CA ILE A 9 -33.97 6.99 7.94
C ILE A 9 -32.87 6.25 7.15
N THR A 10 -33.04 4.94 6.91
CA THR A 10 -32.07 4.14 6.12
C THR A 10 -32.01 4.52 4.65
N ARG A 11 -33.09 5.07 4.07
CA ARG A 11 -33.10 5.56 2.69
C ARG A 11 -32.44 6.93 2.56
N GLN A 12 -32.57 7.82 3.54
CA GLN A 12 -31.94 9.15 3.46
C GLN A 12 -30.43 9.13 3.71
N GLU A 13 -29.91 8.23 4.56
CA GLU A 13 -28.46 8.03 4.70
C GLU A 13 -27.83 7.43 3.43
N LYS A 14 -28.55 6.56 2.71
CA LYS A 14 -28.13 6.03 1.39
C LYS A 14 -28.20 7.07 0.27
N VAL A 15 -29.07 8.08 0.37
CA VAL A 15 -29.27 9.12 -0.65
C VAL A 15 -28.30 10.31 -0.48
N LYS A 16 -27.62 10.45 0.67
CA LYS A 16 -26.59 11.49 0.91
C LYS A 16 -25.23 10.95 1.34
N GLN A 17 -24.94 9.66 1.14
CA GLN A 17 -23.57 9.30 0.75
C GLN A 17 -23.33 9.87 -0.64
N ALA A 18 -23.16 11.19 -0.72
CA ALA A 18 -22.53 11.84 -1.87
C ALA A 18 -21.37 10.95 -2.25
N LYS A 19 -21.32 10.48 -3.51
CA LYS A 19 -20.33 9.51 -3.99
C LYS A 19 -18.92 10.05 -3.73
N THR A 20 -18.43 9.90 -2.51
CA THR A 20 -17.12 10.39 -2.12
C THR A 20 -16.15 9.40 -2.71
N HIS A 21 -15.28 9.92 -3.56
CA HIS A 21 -14.31 9.11 -4.25
C HIS A 21 -13.11 8.93 -3.32
N ARG A 22 -12.93 7.70 -2.83
CA ARG A 22 -11.91 7.37 -1.85
C ARG A 22 -10.83 6.48 -2.45
N ALA A 23 -9.58 6.79 -2.11
CA ALA A 23 -8.42 6.00 -2.46
C ALA A 23 -7.49 5.88 -1.25
N LEU A 24 -6.72 4.80 -1.23
CA LEU A 24 -5.70 4.51 -0.25
C LEU A 24 -4.34 4.78 -0.88
N LEU A 25 -3.54 5.56 -0.17
CA LEU A 25 -2.15 5.88 -0.48
C LEU A 25 -1.24 5.06 0.42
N PHE A 26 -0.32 4.31 -0.18
CA PHE A 26 0.63 3.42 0.46
C PHE A 26 2.05 3.95 0.32
N GLY A 27 2.94 3.50 1.22
CA GLY A 27 4.37 3.77 1.13
C GLY A 27 4.78 5.13 1.68
N ILE A 28 3.97 5.71 2.57
CA ILE A 28 4.27 7.01 3.18
C ILE A 28 5.32 6.77 4.29
N PRO A 29 6.51 7.39 4.24
CA PRO A 29 7.48 7.35 5.33
C PRO A 29 6.87 7.76 6.66
N VAL A 30 7.32 7.16 7.76
CA VAL A 30 6.76 7.38 9.10
C VAL A 30 7.01 8.81 9.59
N GLU A 31 8.05 9.45 9.07
CA GLU A 31 8.51 10.81 9.36
C GLU A 31 7.60 11.89 8.74
N ILE A 32 6.69 11.52 7.84
CA ILE A 32 5.84 12.48 7.12
C ILE A 32 4.51 12.64 7.82
N ASP A 33 4.38 13.79 8.50
CA ASP A 33 3.15 14.19 9.15
C ASP A 33 1.99 14.38 8.18
N ARG A 34 0.78 14.19 8.70
CA ARG A 34 -0.49 14.46 8.00
C ARG A 34 -0.53 15.86 7.37
N LEU A 35 0.04 16.86 8.04
CA LEU A 35 0.06 18.24 7.55
C LEU A 35 0.93 18.40 6.30
N LYS A 36 2.12 17.78 6.29
CA LYS A 36 3.02 17.78 5.13
C LYS A 36 2.37 17.06 3.95
N LEU A 37 1.81 15.88 4.21
CA LEU A 37 1.09 15.12 3.18
C LEU A 37 -0.12 15.89 2.63
N ARG A 38 -0.90 16.56 3.50
CA ARG A 38 -2.01 17.42 3.07
C ARG A 38 -1.54 18.56 2.18
N LYS A 39 -0.41 19.21 2.50
CA LYS A 39 0.18 20.26 1.65
C LYS A 39 0.53 19.71 0.26
N ILE A 40 1.17 18.55 0.18
CA ILE A 40 1.49 17.86 -1.08
C ILE A 40 0.23 17.60 -1.90
N ILE A 41 -0.76 16.94 -1.31
CA ILE A 41 -2.01 16.58 -1.98
C ILE A 41 -2.78 17.84 -2.41
N SER A 42 -2.76 18.91 -1.61
CA SER A 42 -3.46 20.16 -1.92
C SER A 42 -2.90 20.90 -3.14
N LYS A 43 -1.62 20.68 -3.50
CA LYS A 43 -1.02 21.21 -4.74
C LYS A 43 -1.65 20.57 -5.99
N ILE A 44 -2.10 19.31 -5.88
CA ILE A 44 -2.70 18.56 -6.99
C ILE A 44 -4.23 18.73 -6.99
N SER A 45 -4.87 18.58 -5.82
CA SER A 45 -6.30 18.73 -5.65
C SER A 45 -6.64 19.49 -4.37
N ARG A 46 -7.17 20.71 -4.53
CA ARG A 46 -7.50 21.62 -3.42
C ARG A 46 -8.63 21.12 -2.53
N LYS A 47 -9.53 20.30 -3.08
CA LYS A 47 -10.75 19.79 -2.42
C LYS A 47 -10.58 18.41 -1.80
N SER A 48 -9.36 17.88 -1.80
CA SER A 48 -9.07 16.55 -1.26
C SER A 48 -8.78 16.59 0.23
N ARG A 49 -9.31 15.60 0.96
CA ARG A 49 -9.06 15.39 2.39
C ARG A 49 -8.13 14.19 2.56
N VAL A 50 -7.23 14.28 3.54
CA VAL A 50 -6.25 13.24 3.86
C VAL A 50 -6.39 12.83 5.32
N GLN A 51 -6.43 11.53 5.57
CA GLN A 51 -6.47 10.91 6.89
C GLN A 51 -5.45 9.77 6.94
N ILE A 52 -4.52 9.82 7.88
CA ILE A 52 -3.58 8.70 8.11
C ILE A 52 -4.32 7.63 8.91
N LEU A 53 -4.25 6.38 8.46
CA LEU A 53 -4.88 5.23 9.12
C LEU A 53 -4.02 4.77 10.29
N ARG A 54 -4.64 4.68 11.47
CA ARG A 54 -4.00 4.15 12.69
C ARG A 54 -4.11 2.63 12.75
N GLU A 55 -3.45 2.00 13.72
CA GLU A 55 -3.45 0.54 13.88
C GLU A 55 -4.85 -0.04 14.09
N ASN A 56 -5.70 0.67 14.82
CA ASN A 56 -7.04 0.22 15.18
C ASN A 56 -8.12 0.55 14.12
N ASP A 57 -7.72 1.01 12.92
CA ASP A 57 -8.69 1.34 11.88
C ASP A 57 -9.17 0.04 11.19
N PRO A 58 -10.48 -0.23 11.09
CA PRO A 58 -10.99 -1.46 10.47
C PRO A 58 -10.48 -1.64 9.05
N LEU A 59 -10.23 -0.54 8.32
CA LEU A 59 -9.66 -0.62 6.97
C LEU A 59 -8.26 -1.25 6.96
N ARG A 60 -7.49 -1.09 8.03
CA ARG A 60 -6.12 -1.60 8.11
C ARG A 60 -6.07 -3.12 8.24
N GLU A 61 -7.07 -3.75 8.85
CA GLU A 61 -7.16 -5.22 8.94
C GLU A 61 -7.27 -5.88 7.56
N TYR A 62 -7.98 -5.22 6.63
CA TYR A 62 -8.09 -5.67 5.24
C TYR A 62 -6.83 -5.36 4.41
N LEU A 63 -6.01 -4.41 4.86
CA LEU A 63 -4.82 -3.91 4.19
C LEU A 63 -3.54 -4.50 4.79
N ARG A 64 -3.43 -5.83 4.87
CA ARG A 64 -2.18 -6.53 5.24
C ARG A 64 -1.15 -6.46 4.10
N LEU A 65 -0.78 -5.25 3.68
CA LEU A 65 0.25 -5.03 2.69
C LEU A 65 1.62 -4.96 3.36
N ILE A 66 2.58 -5.72 2.85
CA ILE A 66 3.98 -5.70 3.30
C ILE A 66 4.79 -4.69 2.45
N TYR A 67 4.38 -4.43 1.21
CA TYR A 67 5.03 -3.46 0.33
C TYR A 67 4.05 -2.54 -0.41
N PRO A 68 4.35 -1.23 -0.56
CA PRO A 68 5.52 -0.51 0.01
C PRO A 68 5.44 -0.37 1.54
N PRO A 69 6.58 -0.40 2.26
CA PRO A 69 6.60 -0.20 3.70
C PRO A 69 6.23 1.25 4.04
N GLY A 70 5.54 1.46 5.16
CA GLY A 70 5.23 2.79 5.68
C GLY A 70 3.80 2.94 6.18
N GLN A 71 3.41 4.18 6.43
CA GLN A 71 2.07 4.57 6.78
C GLN A 71 1.13 4.49 5.57
N ILE A 72 -0.16 4.30 5.87
CA ILE A 72 -1.23 4.28 4.88
C ILE A 72 -2.12 5.49 5.14
N ALA A 73 -2.50 6.21 4.09
CA ALA A 73 -3.44 7.32 4.20
C ALA A 73 -4.66 7.10 3.31
N LEU A 74 -5.84 7.39 3.85
CA LEU A 74 -7.09 7.52 3.12
C LEU A 74 -7.19 8.94 2.53
N ILE A 75 -7.33 9.01 1.23
CA ILE A 75 -7.59 10.22 0.47
C ILE A 75 -9.04 10.21 0.04
N THR A 76 -9.77 11.27 0.38
CA THR A 76 -11.15 11.48 -0.03
C THR A 76 -11.24 12.68 -0.95
N ALA A 77 -11.71 12.48 -2.17
CA ALA A 77 -11.96 13.52 -3.16
C ALA A 77 -13.46 13.72 -3.36
N GLU A 78 -13.86 14.96 -3.63
CA GLU A 78 -15.26 15.32 -3.94
C GLU A 78 -15.67 14.82 -5.34
N ALA A 79 -14.75 14.83 -6.30
CA ALA A 79 -15.02 14.47 -7.68
C ALA A 79 -14.13 13.32 -8.17
N LYS A 80 -14.68 12.44 -9.01
CA LYS A 80 -13.92 11.32 -9.63
C LYS A 80 -12.71 11.79 -10.43
N LYS A 81 -12.85 12.92 -11.12
CA LYS A 81 -11.78 13.54 -11.92
C LYS A 81 -10.58 13.94 -11.05
N ASP A 82 -10.83 14.42 -9.84
CA ASP A 82 -9.77 14.81 -8.92
C ASP A 82 -9.01 13.59 -8.39
N LEU A 83 -9.73 12.51 -8.09
CA LEU A 83 -9.09 11.25 -7.71
C LEU A 83 -8.23 10.68 -8.85
N ALA A 84 -8.73 10.72 -10.09
CA ALA A 84 -7.95 10.27 -11.25
C ALA A 84 -6.65 11.08 -11.43
N LYS A 85 -6.72 12.41 -11.28
CA LYS A 85 -5.54 13.29 -11.31
C LYS A 85 -4.55 12.96 -10.20
N LEU A 86 -5.04 12.68 -8.98
CA LEU A 86 -4.19 12.26 -7.87
C LEU A 86 -3.53 10.93 -8.16
N THR A 87 -4.28 9.98 -8.73
CA THR A 87 -3.74 8.67 -9.11
C THR A 87 -2.62 8.82 -10.13
N GLU A 88 -2.84 9.52 -11.23
CA GLU A 88 -1.82 9.76 -12.25
C GLU A 88 -0.62 10.57 -11.74
N ALA A 89 -0.88 11.53 -10.85
CA ALA A 89 0.17 12.37 -10.31
C ALA A 89 1.07 11.62 -9.33
N ILE A 90 0.56 10.64 -8.57
CA ILE A 90 1.24 10.04 -7.42
C ILE A 90 1.67 8.59 -7.66
N ASP A 91 0.89 7.79 -8.40
CA ASP A 91 1.13 6.35 -8.52
C ASP A 91 2.51 6.04 -9.11
N GLY A 92 3.31 5.26 -8.39
CA GLY A 92 4.67 4.88 -8.78
C GLY A 92 5.71 5.98 -8.65
N LYS A 93 5.36 7.18 -8.15
CA LYS A 93 6.34 8.27 -7.95
C LYS A 93 6.98 8.20 -6.58
N THR A 94 8.22 8.70 -6.50
CA THR A 94 8.92 8.85 -5.22
C THR A 94 8.40 10.07 -4.47
N ILE A 95 8.36 9.98 -3.14
CA ILE A 95 7.89 11.10 -2.32
C ILE A 95 8.76 12.36 -2.45
N ASN A 96 10.05 12.18 -2.76
CA ASN A 96 10.99 13.28 -3.01
C ASN A 96 10.56 14.17 -4.18
N SER A 97 9.80 13.64 -5.14
CA SER A 97 9.26 14.46 -6.24
C SER A 97 8.25 15.52 -5.77
N PHE A 98 7.76 15.43 -4.53
CA PHE A 98 6.78 16.35 -3.96
C PHE A 98 7.31 17.21 -2.81
N LEU A 99 8.45 16.84 -2.23
CA LEU A 99 9.08 17.54 -1.12
C LEU A 99 10.09 18.58 -1.61
N PRO A 100 10.28 19.69 -0.87
CA PRO A 100 11.36 20.63 -1.14
C PRO A 100 12.73 19.97 -0.90
N ARG A 101 13.73 20.37 -1.70
CA ARG A 101 15.10 19.78 -1.74
C ARG A 101 15.81 19.74 -0.38
N GLU A 102 15.43 20.61 0.56
CA GLU A 102 16.02 20.68 1.89
C GLU A 102 15.72 19.45 2.78
N SER A 103 14.82 18.55 2.34
CA SER A 103 14.39 17.37 3.10
C SER A 103 14.80 16.03 2.49
N GLU A 104 15.80 16.02 1.61
CA GLU A 104 16.15 14.88 0.75
C GLU A 104 16.65 13.63 1.50
N HIS A 105 17.31 13.77 2.66
CA HIS A 105 18.05 12.67 3.29
C HIS A 105 17.20 11.55 3.93
N LEU A 106 15.91 11.76 4.17
CA LEU A 106 15.11 10.82 4.97
C LEU A 106 14.20 9.91 4.13
N ALA A 107 14.00 10.20 2.85
CA ALA A 107 12.92 9.58 2.07
C ALA A 107 13.34 9.07 0.67
N GLU A 108 14.64 8.91 0.44
CA GLU A 108 15.25 8.73 -0.88
C GLU A 108 14.71 7.56 -1.73
N ARG A 109 13.94 6.62 -1.16
CA ARG A 109 13.45 5.45 -1.89
C ARG A 109 11.98 5.10 -1.65
N ALA A 110 11.23 5.94 -0.96
CA ALA A 110 9.82 5.65 -0.71
C ALA A 110 8.99 5.90 -1.98
N VAL A 111 8.59 4.81 -2.62
CA VAL A 111 7.67 4.81 -3.77
C VAL A 111 6.24 4.82 -3.26
N LEU A 112 5.47 5.80 -3.72
CA LEU A 112 4.07 5.95 -3.37
C LEU A 112 3.20 5.15 -4.33
N PHE A 113 2.21 4.46 -3.80
CA PHE A 113 1.20 3.77 -4.60
C PHE A 113 -0.19 4.19 -4.16
N ILE A 114 -1.09 4.37 -5.11
CA ILE A 114 -2.46 4.78 -4.82
C ILE A 114 -3.45 3.82 -5.48
N ARG A 115 -4.44 3.37 -4.71
CA ARG A 115 -5.45 2.42 -5.15
C ARG A 115 -6.82 2.84 -4.67
N ASN A 116 -7.84 2.60 -5.49
CA ASN A 116 -9.22 2.95 -5.12
C ASN A 116 -9.68 2.07 -3.96
N GLU A 117 -10.36 2.64 -2.96
CA GLU A 117 -10.87 1.88 -1.81
C GLU A 117 -11.79 0.74 -2.28
N SER A 118 -12.62 0.99 -3.30
CA SER A 118 -13.52 0.00 -3.88
C SER A 118 -12.81 -1.21 -4.49
N SER A 119 -11.55 -1.05 -4.95
CA SER A 119 -10.78 -2.18 -5.48
C SER A 119 -10.19 -3.09 -4.41
N ILE A 120 -10.20 -2.65 -3.15
CA ILE A 120 -9.53 -3.33 -2.04
C ILE A 120 -10.51 -4.00 -1.08
N LYS A 121 -11.81 -3.70 -1.16
CA LYS A 121 -12.84 -4.43 -0.41
C LYS A 121 -12.86 -5.89 -0.88
N LEU A 122 -12.14 -6.72 -0.14
CA LEU A 122 -12.13 -8.16 -0.27
C LEU A 122 -13.40 -8.65 0.41
N ASP A 123 -14.42 -9.03 -0.36
CA ASP A 123 -15.48 -9.88 0.18
C ASP A 123 -14.84 -11.14 0.78
N ASP A 124 -15.22 -11.53 1.99
CA ASP A 124 -14.67 -12.73 2.65
C ASP A 124 -14.94 -14.02 1.84
N SER A 125 -15.94 -14.02 0.97
CA SER A 125 -16.22 -15.09 0.00
C SER A 125 -15.15 -15.20 -1.11
N ALA A 126 -14.30 -14.18 -1.28
CA ALA A 126 -13.24 -14.11 -2.26
C ALA A 126 -11.89 -14.66 -1.78
N ARG A 127 -11.83 -15.45 -0.69
CA ARG A 127 -10.59 -16.08 -0.21
C ARG A 127 -9.85 -16.91 -1.28
N LYS A 128 -10.57 -17.46 -2.28
CA LYS A 128 -10.00 -18.12 -3.48
C LYS A 128 -9.35 -17.17 -4.50
N LYS A 129 -9.51 -15.85 -4.36
CA LYS A 129 -8.99 -14.79 -5.23
C LYS A 129 -7.74 -14.09 -4.69
N ARG A 130 -7.06 -14.62 -3.67
CA ARG A 130 -5.69 -14.16 -3.39
C ARG A 130 -4.83 -14.60 -4.56
N CYS A 131 -4.55 -13.69 -5.49
CA CYS A 131 -3.71 -13.94 -6.66
C CYS A 131 -2.30 -14.30 -6.18
N ARG A 132 -2.05 -15.60 -6.03
CA ARG A 132 -0.74 -16.13 -5.65
C ARG A 132 0.11 -16.23 -6.91
N VAL A 133 1.30 -15.67 -6.86
CA VAL A 133 2.30 -15.80 -7.91
C VAL A 133 3.40 -16.71 -7.38
N ILE A 134 3.68 -17.81 -8.10
CA ILE A 134 4.75 -18.74 -7.76
C ILE A 134 5.94 -18.41 -8.65
N ILE A 135 7.03 -17.95 -8.05
CA ILE A 135 8.29 -17.67 -8.75
C ILE A 135 9.21 -18.88 -8.57
N ARG A 136 9.55 -19.54 -9.68
CA ARG A 136 10.48 -20.68 -9.70
C ARG A 136 11.89 -20.21 -10.09
N ASN A 137 12.89 -21.03 -9.81
CA ASN A 137 14.30 -20.77 -10.14
C ASN A 137 14.82 -19.44 -9.56
N LEU A 138 14.34 -19.09 -8.36
CA LEU A 138 14.88 -17.97 -7.62
C LEU A 138 16.32 -18.31 -7.20
N SER A 139 17.23 -17.32 -7.27
CA SER A 139 18.61 -17.52 -6.81
C SER A 139 18.63 -17.96 -5.34
N PHE A 140 19.54 -18.87 -4.98
CA PHE A 140 19.76 -19.27 -3.58
C PHE A 140 20.18 -18.11 -2.67
N GLN A 141 20.73 -17.03 -3.25
CA GLN A 141 21.12 -15.81 -2.55
C GLN A 141 19.97 -14.77 -2.50
N ALA A 142 18.79 -15.09 -3.01
CA ALA A 142 17.69 -14.14 -3.04
C ALA A 142 17.01 -14.05 -1.68
N ASP A 143 17.17 -12.89 -1.04
CA ASP A 143 16.44 -12.55 0.18
C ASP A 143 15.01 -12.07 -0.11
N GLU A 144 14.11 -12.31 0.83
CA GLU A 144 12.71 -11.86 0.79
C GLU A 144 12.61 -10.36 0.49
N LEU A 145 13.46 -9.54 1.12
CA LEU A 145 13.53 -8.09 0.94
C LEU A 145 13.89 -7.67 -0.48
N ASN A 146 14.84 -8.37 -1.11
CA ASN A 146 15.26 -8.10 -2.49
C ASN A 146 14.14 -8.46 -3.48
N VAL A 147 13.51 -9.62 -3.28
CA VAL A 147 12.35 -10.05 -4.08
C VAL A 147 11.20 -9.07 -3.92
N LEU A 148 10.85 -8.71 -2.68
CA LEU A 148 9.80 -7.78 -2.34
C LEU A 148 10.02 -6.41 -2.99
N THR A 149 11.25 -5.89 -2.93
CA THR A 149 11.59 -4.60 -3.55
C THR A 149 11.47 -4.67 -5.07
N ARG A 150 12.00 -5.72 -5.71
CA ARG A 150 11.97 -5.85 -7.18
C ARG A 150 10.56 -6.07 -7.72
N ILE A 151 9.81 -6.98 -7.10
CA ILE A 151 8.42 -7.29 -7.49
C ILE A 151 7.51 -6.11 -7.15
N GLY A 152 7.64 -5.59 -5.93
CA GLY A 152 6.84 -4.50 -5.41
C GLY A 152 6.94 -3.23 -6.24
N THR A 153 8.16 -2.88 -6.66
CA THR A 153 8.40 -1.66 -7.45
C THR A 153 7.88 -1.80 -8.88
N ARG A 154 8.00 -2.99 -9.50
CA ARG A 154 7.66 -3.18 -10.92
C ARG A 154 6.20 -3.55 -11.16
N TYR A 155 5.63 -4.39 -10.31
CA TYR A 155 4.33 -5.02 -10.53
C TYR A 155 3.25 -4.53 -9.56
N GLY A 156 3.65 -3.87 -8.47
CA GLY A 156 2.75 -3.21 -7.53
C GLY A 156 2.76 -3.82 -6.12
N PRO A 157 1.82 -3.40 -5.26
CA PRO A 157 1.83 -3.74 -3.84
C PRO A 157 1.79 -5.24 -3.57
N VAL A 158 2.55 -5.69 -2.57
CA VAL A 158 2.67 -7.11 -2.20
C VAL A 158 2.10 -7.32 -0.80
N VAL A 159 1.21 -8.32 -0.68
CA VAL A 159 0.51 -8.68 0.56
C VAL A 159 1.34 -9.63 1.41
N GLU A 160 1.97 -10.62 0.79
CA GLU A 160 2.68 -11.69 1.49
C GLU A 160 3.77 -12.25 0.58
N ILE A 161 4.93 -12.56 1.15
CA ILE A 161 6.00 -13.32 0.50
C ILE A 161 6.39 -14.45 1.42
N ASP A 162 6.49 -15.65 0.87
CA ASP A 162 6.96 -16.85 1.53
C ASP A 162 8.06 -17.47 0.66
N ILE A 163 9.28 -17.54 1.20
CA ILE A 163 10.41 -18.19 0.56
C ILE A 163 10.81 -19.38 1.45
N PRO A 164 10.54 -20.63 1.02
CA PRO A 164 10.86 -21.80 1.83
C PRO A 164 12.39 -21.92 2.00
N LYS A 165 12.85 -21.92 3.25
CA LYS A 165 14.27 -22.08 3.60
C LYS A 165 14.53 -23.55 3.95
N VAL A 166 15.51 -24.15 3.29
CA VAL A 166 15.99 -25.49 3.65
C VAL A 166 16.91 -25.34 4.86
N LYS A 167 16.60 -26.00 5.98
CA LYS A 167 17.52 -26.07 7.11
C LYS A 167 18.74 -26.87 6.66
N GLN A 168 19.88 -26.20 6.54
CA GLN A 168 21.15 -26.91 6.41
C GLN A 168 21.42 -27.55 7.76
N THR A 169 21.24 -28.86 7.86
CA THR A 169 21.79 -29.64 8.96
C THR A 169 23.30 -29.49 8.88
N THR A 170 23.85 -28.75 9.84
CA THR A 170 25.29 -28.68 10.07
C THR A 170 25.67 -29.96 10.80
N ASP A 171 25.57 -31.07 10.09
CA ASP A 171 26.21 -32.31 10.52
C ASP A 171 27.65 -32.27 10.01
N ASP A 172 28.54 -32.37 10.99
CA ASP A 172 29.96 -32.70 10.91
C ASP A 172 30.97 -31.56 10.62
N THR A 173 31.63 -31.19 11.72
CA THR A 173 33.10 -31.05 11.81
C THR A 173 33.82 -31.64 10.61
N ASP A 174 34.30 -30.78 9.71
CA ASP A 174 35.67 -30.73 9.23
C ASP A 174 35.87 -29.49 8.35
N GLU A 175 37.03 -28.86 8.49
CA GLU A 175 37.43 -27.55 7.98
C GLU A 175 36.96 -27.23 6.54
N ILE A 176 36.03 -26.27 6.39
CA ILE A 176 35.61 -25.78 5.07
C ILE A 176 36.39 -24.52 4.70
N LYS A 177 37.45 -24.73 3.89
CA LYS A 177 38.05 -23.69 3.05
C LYS A 177 36.99 -23.09 2.14
N THR A 178 36.81 -21.77 2.19
CA THR A 178 36.01 -20.98 1.27
C THR A 178 36.56 -21.10 -0.16
N LYS A 179 36.10 -22.10 -0.92
CA LYS A 179 36.27 -22.10 -2.37
C LYS A 179 35.09 -21.36 -3.00
N SER A 180 35.32 -20.10 -3.34
CA SER A 180 34.52 -19.38 -4.32
C SER A 180 34.61 -20.11 -5.66
N ARG A 181 33.54 -20.81 -6.08
CA ARG A 181 33.38 -21.19 -7.48
C ARG A 181 32.99 -19.92 -8.25
N GLY A 182 33.95 -19.41 -9.03
CA GLY A 182 33.74 -18.29 -9.94
C GLY A 182 32.69 -18.64 -10.99
N PHE A 183 31.94 -17.62 -11.37
CA PHE A 183 31.35 -17.50 -12.70
C PHE A 183 32.31 -16.71 -13.56
#